data_AF-A5WC03-F1
#
_entry.id   AF-A5WC03-F1
#
_cell.length_a   1.000
_cell.length_b   1.000
_cell.length_c   1.000
_cell.angle_alpha   90.00
_cell.angle_beta   90.00
_cell.angle_gamma   90.00
#
_symmetry.space_group_name_H-M   'P 1'
#
loop_
_entity.id
_entity.type
_entity.pdbx_description
1 polymer ?
#
loop_
_entity_poly.entity_id
_entity_poly.type
_entity_poly.pdbx_seq_one_letter_code
_entity_poly.pdbx_strand_id
1 'polypeptide(L)'
;MSELDWTYNYGFLGIRLFDLPSFLICNLLIIFLGYRYKAPHNYQIILFLHCLLPFVLNYVLFDPYYMPDQFSYLEGVYAIRSGNIGLIEALIDPGNVLQASAMLAAIPLPMPVSVISIGFYNTFLYIVLFFILYAKKIFTKFSIWFYLLFPSAALYSALSLRETLIFFFMVLTIVYARESKLFRSALCLVPLYLIKFQNFFMLAPIVGLYLLFKVQKNGMSLGKSLVIGLISIASLIAAAPLAIPMINKFRVAMYVEDGGYASEIALISGISDFIIQGISSGVYFLSKPFFWEARGILPLIQSIENFIILILLFLLTYKAWKLKSDRLAFWLLFLAFSMSVYGLVVFNYGTAVRYRYPFLIVYVLFVCLDCNIQNLRSKNR
;
A
#
# COMPACT_ATOMS: atom_id res chain seq x y z
N MET A 1 -22.34 9.10 19.49
CA MET A 1 -22.58 10.43 18.93
C MET A 1 -21.26 11.15 19.04
N SER A 2 -20.57 11.30 17.92
CA SER A 2 -19.21 11.85 17.91
C SER A 2 -19.30 13.36 18.14
N GLU A 3 -18.29 13.97 18.76
CA GLU A 3 -18.18 15.44 18.84
C GLU A 3 -18.17 16.13 17.45
N LEU A 4 -18.11 15.35 16.36
CA LEU A 4 -18.09 15.82 14.98
C LEU A 4 -19.47 15.81 14.32
N ASP A 5 -20.52 15.33 15.01
CA ASP A 5 -21.87 15.19 14.46
C ASP A 5 -22.44 16.56 13.99
N TRP A 6 -21.96 17.67 14.56
CA TRP A 6 -22.37 19.02 14.16
C TRP A 6 -22.00 19.39 12.72
N THR A 7 -20.93 18.82 12.17
CA THR A 7 -20.48 19.11 10.79
C THR A 7 -21.49 18.62 9.77
N TYR A 8 -22.15 17.50 10.07
CA TYR A 8 -23.16 16.89 9.23
C TYR A 8 -24.47 17.70 9.20
N ASN A 9 -24.72 18.56 10.19
CA ASN A 9 -25.88 19.47 10.20
C ASN A 9 -25.83 20.52 9.09
N TYR A 10 -24.65 20.80 8.51
CA TYR A 10 -24.49 21.73 7.39
C TYR A 10 -24.76 21.07 6.01
N GLY A 11 -25.15 19.80 6.00
CA GLY A 11 -25.53 19.06 4.80
C GLY A 11 -24.37 18.77 3.84
N PHE A 12 -24.72 18.25 2.66
CA PHE A 12 -23.77 17.75 1.66
C PHE A 12 -22.72 18.78 1.22
N LEU A 13 -23.13 20.04 1.02
CA LEU A 13 -22.23 21.12 0.61
C LEU A 13 -21.41 21.65 1.79
N GLY A 14 -22.02 21.78 2.97
CA GLY A 14 -21.36 22.33 4.15
C GLY A 14 -20.13 21.54 4.58
N ILE A 15 -20.23 20.20 4.61
CA ILE A 15 -19.09 19.33 4.97
C ILE A 15 -17.90 19.58 4.04
N ARG A 16 -18.14 19.74 2.73
CA ARG A 16 -17.08 19.96 1.73
C ARG A 16 -16.45 21.34 1.83
N LEU A 17 -17.19 22.35 2.27
CA LEU A 17 -16.66 23.70 2.48
C LEU A 17 -15.58 23.71 3.56
N PHE A 18 -15.72 22.91 4.63
CA PHE A 18 -14.71 22.82 5.68
C PHE A 18 -13.38 22.23 5.20
N ASP A 19 -13.38 21.46 4.12
CA ASP A 19 -12.21 20.81 3.54
C ASP A 19 -11.55 21.60 2.40
N LEU A 20 -12.14 22.73 1.97
CA LEU A 20 -11.54 23.63 0.98
C LEU A 20 -10.12 24.11 1.36
N PRO A 21 -9.82 24.46 2.62
CA PRO A 21 -8.46 24.82 3.01
C PRO A 21 -7.44 23.69 2.75
N SER A 22 -7.80 22.44 3.07
CA SER A 22 -6.95 21.27 2.81
C SER A 22 -6.75 21.04 1.31
N PHE A 23 -7.82 21.18 0.52
CA PHE A 23 -7.74 21.15 -0.94
C PHE A 23 -6.79 22.22 -1.49
N LEU A 24 -6.91 23.47 -1.04
CA LEU A 24 -6.06 24.56 -1.49
C LEU A 24 -4.58 24.32 -1.13
N ILE A 25 -4.30 23.84 0.08
CA ILE A 25 -2.92 23.52 0.50
C ILE A 25 -2.31 22.43 -0.37
N CYS A 26 -3.04 21.35 -0.66
CA CYS A 26 -2.57 20.28 -1.56
C CYS A 26 -2.26 20.80 -2.96
N ASN A 27 -3.10 21.68 -3.52
CA ASN A 27 -2.88 22.27 -4.83
C ASN A 27 -1.70 23.26 -4.85
N LEU A 28 -1.58 24.10 -3.82
CA LEU A 28 -0.41 24.98 -3.66
C LEU A 28 0.88 24.17 -3.55
N LEU A 29 0.86 23.04 -2.83
CA LEU A 29 1.99 22.11 -2.75
C LEU A 29 2.36 21.56 -4.14
N ILE A 30 1.39 21.15 -4.96
CA ILE A 30 1.63 20.67 -6.33
C ILE A 30 2.28 21.76 -7.18
N ILE A 31 1.76 22.99 -7.14
CA ILE A 31 2.30 24.12 -7.91
C ILE A 31 3.73 24.43 -7.44
N PHE A 32 3.94 24.55 -6.13
CA PHE A 32 5.23 24.88 -5.55
C PHE A 32 6.29 23.82 -5.86
N LEU A 33 6.01 22.55 -5.58
CA LEU A 33 6.94 21.45 -5.87
C LEU A 33 7.09 21.19 -7.37
N GLY A 34 6.02 21.37 -8.14
CA GLY A 34 6.02 21.30 -9.60
C GLY A 34 6.97 22.31 -10.23
N TYR A 35 6.92 23.56 -9.76
CA TYR A 35 7.88 24.60 -10.14
C TYR A 35 9.30 24.27 -9.65
N ARG A 36 9.47 23.95 -8.36
CA ARG A 36 10.77 23.68 -7.73
C ARG A 36 11.56 22.53 -8.37
N TYR A 37 10.86 21.50 -8.82
CA TYR A 37 11.44 20.32 -9.47
C TYR A 37 11.29 20.29 -10.98
N LYS A 38 10.70 21.33 -11.59
CA LYS A 38 10.42 21.42 -13.04
C LYS A 38 9.65 20.19 -13.54
N ALA A 39 8.61 19.78 -12.80
CA ALA A 39 7.76 18.68 -13.20
C ALA A 39 6.86 19.09 -14.39
N PRO A 40 6.74 18.26 -15.44
CA PRO A 40 5.81 18.50 -16.55
C PRO A 40 4.38 18.82 -16.11
N HIS A 41 3.72 19.74 -16.82
CA HIS A 41 2.36 20.19 -16.49
C HIS A 41 1.32 19.06 -16.51
N ASN A 42 1.47 18.09 -17.41
CA ASN A 42 0.58 16.93 -17.46
C ASN A 42 0.60 16.12 -16.14
N TYR A 43 1.75 15.96 -15.49
CA TYR A 43 1.80 15.28 -14.18
C TYR A 43 1.12 16.10 -13.09
N GLN A 44 1.32 17.43 -13.11
CA GLN A 44 0.68 18.34 -12.16
C GLN A 44 -0.85 18.33 -12.33
N ILE A 45 -1.36 18.31 -13.57
CA ILE A 45 -2.79 18.21 -13.87
C ILE A 45 -3.37 16.92 -13.30
N ILE A 46 -2.71 15.77 -13.48
CA ILE A 46 -3.21 14.52 -12.90
C ILE A 46 -3.21 14.58 -11.38
N LEU A 47 -2.15 15.11 -10.74
CA LEU A 47 -2.12 15.30 -9.29
C LEU A 47 -3.22 16.25 -8.79
N PHE A 48 -3.57 17.28 -9.57
CA PHE A 48 -4.71 18.15 -9.29
C PHE A 48 -6.01 17.35 -9.31
N LEU A 49 -6.21 16.45 -10.30
CA LEU A 49 -7.37 15.56 -10.34
C LEU A 49 -7.41 14.62 -9.13
N HIS A 50 -6.26 14.14 -8.64
CA HIS A 50 -6.20 13.36 -7.39
C HIS A 50 -6.70 14.17 -6.19
N CYS A 51 -6.46 15.50 -6.14
CA CYS A 51 -6.98 16.37 -5.08
C CYS A 51 -8.51 16.50 -5.10
N LEU A 52 -9.19 16.17 -6.21
CA LEU A 52 -10.65 16.16 -6.27
C LEU A 52 -11.25 14.88 -5.71
N LEU A 53 -10.46 13.79 -5.61
CA LEU A 53 -10.96 12.47 -5.19
C LEU A 53 -11.59 12.47 -3.80
N PRO A 54 -11.01 13.08 -2.75
CA PRO A 54 -11.65 13.11 -1.42
C PRO A 54 -13.09 13.67 -1.45
N PHE A 55 -13.40 14.60 -2.35
CA PHE A 55 -14.74 15.18 -2.48
C PHE A 55 -15.76 14.30 -3.20
N VAL A 56 -15.32 13.42 -4.08
CA VAL A 56 -16.18 12.61 -4.97
C VAL A 56 -16.29 11.14 -4.54
N LEU A 57 -15.47 10.69 -3.60
CA LEU A 57 -15.54 9.32 -3.09
C LEU A 57 -16.64 9.20 -2.02
N ASN A 58 -16.39 9.74 -0.83
CA ASN A 58 -17.30 9.66 0.31
C ASN A 58 -18.58 10.50 0.06
N TYR A 59 -19.75 9.89 0.29
CA TYR A 59 -21.09 10.46 0.09
C TYR A 59 -21.48 10.75 -1.38
N VAL A 60 -20.66 10.33 -2.36
CA VAL A 60 -20.97 10.49 -3.79
C VAL A 60 -20.81 9.16 -4.51
N LEU A 61 -19.61 8.58 -4.52
CA LEU A 61 -19.37 7.26 -5.12
C LEU A 61 -19.91 6.14 -4.22
N PHE A 62 -19.69 6.25 -2.91
CA PHE A 62 -20.19 5.30 -1.94
C PHE A 62 -20.42 5.93 -0.57
N ASP A 63 -21.24 5.25 0.23
CA ASP A 63 -21.48 5.59 1.62
C ASP A 63 -20.22 5.27 2.46
N PRO A 64 -19.70 6.20 3.29
CA PRO A 64 -18.50 5.95 4.11
C PRO A 64 -18.61 4.76 5.07
N TYR A 65 -19.83 4.37 5.47
CA TYR A 65 -20.09 3.16 6.27
C TYR A 65 -19.75 1.87 5.50
N TYR A 66 -19.58 1.92 4.18
CA TYR A 66 -18.98 0.83 3.41
C TYR A 66 -17.56 0.48 3.90
N MET A 67 -16.83 1.45 4.44
CA MET A 67 -15.51 1.28 5.06
C MET A 67 -15.50 1.95 6.45
N PRO A 68 -16.09 1.31 7.47
CA PRO A 68 -16.34 1.93 8.76
C PRO A 68 -15.06 2.35 9.50
N ASP A 69 -13.92 1.69 9.20
CA ASP A 69 -12.58 2.05 9.68
C ASP A 69 -12.27 3.55 9.51
N GLN A 70 -12.84 4.20 8.48
CA GLN A 70 -12.63 5.62 8.22
C GLN A 70 -13.00 6.51 9.40
N PHE A 71 -14.08 6.16 10.12
CA PHE A 71 -14.53 6.91 11.28
C PHE A 71 -13.59 6.73 12.47
N SER A 72 -13.05 5.52 12.68
CA SER A 72 -12.08 5.27 13.75
C SER A 72 -10.79 6.07 13.57
N TYR A 73 -10.30 6.22 12.34
CA TYR A 73 -9.14 7.09 12.07
C TYR A 73 -9.49 8.57 12.27
N LEU A 74 -10.67 9.02 11.82
CA LEU A 74 -11.13 10.38 12.04
C LEU A 74 -11.20 10.73 13.53
N GLU A 75 -11.89 9.90 14.32
CA GLU A 75 -12.04 10.08 15.77
C GLU A 75 -10.68 10.11 16.47
N GLY A 76 -9.77 9.19 16.12
CA GLY A 76 -8.43 9.16 16.69
C GLY A 76 -7.62 10.41 16.36
N VAL A 77 -7.64 10.88 15.11
CA VAL A 77 -6.93 12.11 14.71
C VAL A 77 -7.53 13.33 15.41
N TYR A 78 -8.85 13.40 15.50
CA TYR A 78 -9.54 14.50 16.17
C TYR A 78 -9.23 14.52 17.67
N ALA A 79 -9.27 13.37 18.36
CA ALA A 79 -8.95 13.28 19.79
C ALA A 79 -7.51 13.72 20.10
N ILE A 80 -6.55 13.39 19.23
CA ILE A 80 -5.15 13.81 19.40
C ILE A 80 -5.00 15.33 19.17
N ARG A 81 -5.64 15.87 18.13
CA ARG A 81 -5.49 17.30 17.78
C ARG A 81 -6.30 18.25 18.66
N SER A 82 -7.38 17.77 19.27
CA SER A 82 -8.14 18.50 20.29
C SER A 82 -7.44 18.51 21.66
N GLY A 83 -6.40 17.69 21.85
CA GLY A 83 -5.67 17.57 23.11
C GLY A 83 -6.31 16.59 24.11
N ASN A 84 -7.35 15.86 23.70
CA ASN A 84 -7.98 14.83 24.54
C ASN A 84 -7.05 13.63 24.78
N ILE A 85 -6.17 13.32 23.81
CA ILE A 85 -5.16 12.25 23.91
C ILE A 85 -3.80 12.84 23.54
N GLY A 86 -2.75 12.53 24.31
CA GLY A 86 -1.40 12.97 23.99
C GLY A 86 -0.84 12.27 22.73
N LEU A 87 -0.05 12.98 21.91
CA LEU A 87 0.56 12.38 20.71
C LEU A 87 1.50 11.20 21.03
N ILE A 88 2.28 11.30 22.11
CA ILE A 88 3.19 10.24 22.56
C ILE A 88 2.41 9.05 23.11
N GLU A 89 1.36 9.31 23.88
CA GLU A 89 0.45 8.30 24.42
C GLU A 89 -0.17 7.48 23.28
N ALA A 90 -0.70 8.16 22.26
CA ALA A 90 -1.26 7.54 21.07
C ALA A 90 -0.27 6.70 20.25
N LEU A 91 1.03 7.05 20.27
CA LEU A 91 2.08 6.28 19.58
C LEU A 91 2.52 5.02 20.32
N ILE A 92 2.37 4.98 21.64
CA ILE A 92 2.77 3.84 22.49
C ILE A 92 1.58 2.89 22.75
N ASP A 93 0.36 3.34 22.48
CA ASP A 93 -0.86 2.54 22.56
C ASP A 93 -0.72 1.22 21.78
N PRO A 94 -1.18 0.07 22.30
CA PRO A 94 -1.10 -1.21 21.60
C PRO A 94 -2.00 -1.30 20.35
N GLY A 95 -2.93 -0.37 20.18
CA GLY A 95 -3.87 -0.31 19.07
C GLY A 95 -3.27 0.33 17.81
N ASN A 96 -3.18 -0.47 16.75
CA ASN A 96 -2.64 -0.01 15.47
C ASN A 96 -3.42 1.16 14.84
N VAL A 97 -4.70 1.34 15.20
CA VAL A 97 -5.54 2.45 14.71
C VAL A 97 -5.06 3.78 15.31
N LEU A 98 -4.92 3.83 16.64
CA LEU A 98 -4.53 5.06 17.34
C LEU A 98 -3.09 5.47 16.98
N GLN A 99 -2.18 4.51 16.85
CA GLN A 99 -0.82 4.76 16.37
C GLN A 99 -0.80 5.36 14.96
N ALA A 100 -1.63 4.85 14.05
CA ALA A 100 -1.76 5.41 12.70
C ALA A 100 -2.38 6.82 12.74
N SER A 101 -3.41 7.02 13.57
CA SER A 101 -4.02 8.33 13.80
C SER A 101 -3.02 9.34 14.35
N ALA A 102 -2.09 8.95 15.22
CA ALA A 102 -1.03 9.83 15.70
C ALA A 102 -0.10 10.31 14.58
N MET A 103 0.24 9.41 13.65
CA MET A 103 1.04 9.77 12.48
C MET A 103 0.28 10.68 11.51
N LEU A 104 -1.02 10.45 11.30
CA LEU A 104 -1.88 11.32 10.50
C LEU A 104 -2.06 12.70 11.16
N ALA A 105 -2.24 12.76 12.48
CA ALA A 105 -2.41 14.00 13.23
C ALA A 105 -1.19 14.95 13.13
N ALA A 106 0.00 14.39 12.91
CA ALA A 106 1.24 15.13 12.69
C ALA A 106 1.32 15.81 11.30
N ILE A 107 0.44 15.47 10.36
CA ILE A 107 0.40 16.10 9.03
C ILE A 107 -0.09 17.55 9.18
N PRO A 108 0.60 18.54 8.58
CA PRO A 108 0.30 19.96 8.77
C PRO A 108 -0.86 20.44 7.89
N LEU A 109 -1.96 19.68 7.85
CA LEU A 109 -3.21 20.11 7.23
C LEU A 109 -4.19 20.62 8.29
N PRO A 110 -5.13 21.51 7.92
CA PRO A 110 -6.12 22.02 8.85
C PRO A 110 -7.19 20.97 9.21
N MET A 111 -7.90 21.24 10.31
CA MET A 111 -9.22 20.70 10.71
C MET A 111 -9.54 19.24 10.30
N PRO A 112 -9.34 18.24 11.18
CA PRO A 112 -9.80 16.87 10.95
C PRO A 112 -11.28 16.73 11.34
N VAL A 113 -12.18 17.29 10.53
CA VAL A 113 -13.61 17.41 10.90
C VAL A 113 -14.51 16.37 10.24
N SER A 114 -14.04 15.72 9.19
CA SER A 114 -14.79 14.69 8.48
C SER A 114 -13.90 13.59 7.89
N VAL A 115 -14.53 12.51 7.42
CA VAL A 115 -13.86 11.47 6.62
C VAL A 115 -13.38 11.97 5.25
N ILE A 116 -13.74 13.18 4.83
CA ILE A 116 -13.15 13.83 3.65
C ILE A 116 -11.82 14.47 4.05
N SER A 117 -11.76 15.08 5.25
CA SER A 117 -10.55 15.72 5.78
C SER A 117 -9.37 14.75 5.84
N ILE A 118 -9.53 13.57 6.42
CA ILE A 118 -8.42 12.60 6.50
C ILE A 118 -8.07 12.02 5.11
N GLY A 119 -9.03 11.99 4.17
CA GLY A 119 -8.76 11.71 2.75
C GLY A 119 -7.76 12.71 2.13
N PHE A 120 -7.86 14.00 2.49
CA PHE A 120 -6.86 15.00 2.09
C PHE A 120 -5.49 14.76 2.72
N TYR A 121 -5.42 14.22 3.94
CA TYR A 121 -4.16 13.93 4.62
C TYR A 121 -3.40 12.83 3.88
N ASN A 122 -4.11 11.81 3.44
CA ASN A 122 -3.54 10.77 2.59
C ASN A 122 -3.18 11.30 1.20
N THR A 123 -4.00 12.16 0.61
CA THR A 123 -3.71 12.76 -0.71
C THR A 123 -2.43 13.61 -0.63
N PHE A 124 -2.25 14.36 0.47
CA PHE A 124 -1.03 15.11 0.75
C PHE A 124 0.20 14.19 0.81
N LEU A 125 0.13 13.07 1.54
CA LEU A 125 1.22 12.10 1.59
C LEU A 125 1.56 11.51 0.22
N TYR A 126 0.53 11.21 -0.59
CA TYR A 126 0.70 10.72 -1.96
C TYR A 126 1.42 11.75 -2.84
N ILE A 127 1.04 13.03 -2.78
CA ILE A 127 1.70 14.12 -3.52
C ILE A 127 3.15 14.28 -3.06
N VAL A 128 3.40 14.31 -1.75
CA VAL A 128 4.76 14.40 -1.19
C VAL A 128 5.61 13.23 -1.67
N LEU A 129 5.08 12.01 -1.63
CA LEU A 129 5.79 10.83 -2.10
C LEU A 129 6.11 10.91 -3.59
N PHE A 130 5.16 11.34 -4.42
CA PHE A 130 5.38 11.55 -5.85
C PHE A 130 6.59 12.48 -6.08
N PHE A 131 6.63 13.64 -5.41
CA PHE A 131 7.74 14.57 -5.61
C PHE A 131 9.06 14.08 -5.02
N ILE A 132 9.05 13.30 -3.93
CA ILE A 132 10.26 12.62 -3.43
C ILE A 132 10.80 11.66 -4.50
N LEU A 133 9.94 10.83 -5.09
CA LEU A 133 10.32 9.87 -6.13
C LEU A 133 10.80 10.56 -7.41
N TYR A 134 10.14 11.65 -7.79
CA TYR A 134 10.49 12.47 -8.94
C TYR A 134 11.85 13.14 -8.76
N ALA A 135 12.08 13.81 -7.63
CA ALA A 135 13.35 14.47 -7.31
C ALA A 135 14.51 13.47 -7.25
N LYS A 136 14.27 12.26 -6.75
CA LYS A 136 15.26 11.17 -6.69
C LYS A 136 15.43 10.41 -8.01
N LYS A 137 14.72 10.80 -9.08
CA LYS A 137 14.76 10.15 -10.40
C LYS A 137 14.46 8.64 -10.33
N ILE A 138 13.54 8.25 -9.45
CA ILE A 138 13.10 6.85 -9.32
C ILE A 138 12.14 6.47 -10.44
N PHE A 139 11.36 7.45 -10.93
CA PHE A 139 10.40 7.23 -12.00
C PHE A 139 11.07 6.98 -13.36
N THR A 140 10.52 6.02 -14.10
CA THR A 140 10.70 5.88 -15.55
C THR A 140 9.45 6.40 -16.27
N LYS A 141 9.50 6.54 -17.60
CA LYS A 141 8.32 7.00 -18.37
C LYS A 141 7.09 6.11 -18.13
N PHE A 142 7.26 4.81 -18.00
CA PHE A 142 6.15 3.91 -17.71
C PHE A 142 5.72 3.98 -16.24
N SER A 143 6.68 3.94 -15.31
CA SER A 143 6.33 3.81 -13.89
C SER A 143 5.70 5.07 -13.30
N ILE A 144 5.98 6.26 -13.86
CA ILE A 144 5.29 7.50 -13.46
C ILE A 144 3.81 7.49 -13.81
N TRP A 145 3.46 7.01 -15.02
CA TRP A 145 2.07 6.92 -15.45
C TRP A 145 1.34 5.80 -14.75
N PHE A 146 2.01 4.67 -14.48
CA PHE A 146 1.44 3.63 -13.64
C PHE A 146 1.11 4.18 -12.25
N TYR A 147 2.05 4.88 -11.61
CA TYR A 147 1.82 5.47 -10.28
C TYR A 147 0.63 6.44 -10.28
N LEU A 148 0.56 7.32 -11.29
CA LEU A 148 -0.48 8.37 -11.39
C LEU A 148 -1.86 7.85 -11.80
N LEU A 149 -1.93 6.76 -12.57
CA LEU A 149 -3.18 6.28 -13.18
C LEU A 149 -3.68 4.95 -12.61
N PHE A 150 -2.94 4.31 -11.69
CA PHE A 150 -3.38 3.07 -11.06
C PHE A 150 -4.62 3.33 -10.17
N PRO A 151 -5.82 2.83 -10.53
CA PRO A 151 -7.06 3.27 -9.88
C PRO A 151 -7.13 2.94 -8.38
N SER A 152 -6.63 1.78 -7.95
CA SER A 152 -6.55 1.41 -6.53
C SER A 152 -5.67 2.39 -5.75
N ALA A 153 -4.54 2.82 -6.33
CA ALA A 153 -3.68 3.82 -5.70
C ALA A 153 -4.42 5.15 -5.53
N ALA A 154 -5.09 5.62 -6.59
CA ALA A 154 -5.88 6.83 -6.57
C ALA A 154 -6.98 6.76 -5.50
N LEU A 155 -7.76 5.68 -5.49
CA LEU A 155 -8.85 5.44 -4.55
C LEU A 155 -8.35 5.46 -3.10
N TYR A 156 -7.42 4.58 -2.73
CA TYR A 156 -6.99 4.44 -1.34
C TYR A 156 -6.15 5.62 -0.85
N SER A 157 -5.49 6.36 -1.75
CA SER A 157 -4.80 7.62 -1.41
C SER A 157 -5.74 8.77 -1.06
N ALA A 158 -7.03 8.66 -1.38
CA ALA A 158 -8.03 9.69 -1.14
C ALA A 158 -9.08 9.31 -0.09
N LEU A 159 -8.96 8.13 0.54
CA LEU A 159 -9.84 7.66 1.61
C LEU A 159 -9.19 7.80 2.98
N SER A 160 -10.00 7.81 4.03
CA SER A 160 -9.55 8.01 5.41
C SER A 160 -9.03 6.73 6.05
N LEU A 161 -8.01 6.11 5.44
CA LEU A 161 -7.46 4.83 5.88
C LEU A 161 -5.94 4.90 6.07
N ARG A 162 -5.37 4.02 6.87
CA ARG A 162 -3.91 4.00 7.14
C ARG A 162 -3.05 3.50 5.97
N GLU A 163 -3.64 2.91 4.94
CA GLU A 163 -2.89 2.27 3.84
C GLU A 163 -1.90 3.20 3.14
N THR A 164 -2.24 4.48 3.01
CA THR A 164 -1.37 5.44 2.35
C THR A 164 -0.13 5.76 3.18
N LEU A 165 -0.24 5.78 4.51
CA LEU A 165 0.93 5.86 5.41
C LEU A 165 1.82 4.63 5.26
N ILE A 166 1.22 3.43 5.24
CA ILE A 166 1.96 2.18 5.05
C ILE A 166 2.70 2.21 3.70
N PHE A 167 1.99 2.57 2.63
CA PHE A 167 2.58 2.72 1.31
C PHE A 167 3.73 3.73 1.28
N PHE A 168 3.55 4.89 1.91
CA PHE A 168 4.57 5.93 2.04
C PHE A 168 5.86 5.39 2.67
N PHE A 169 5.76 4.75 3.84
CA PHE A 169 6.93 4.22 4.54
C PHE A 169 7.55 2.99 3.85
N MET A 170 6.73 2.14 3.21
CA MET A 170 7.24 1.02 2.41
C MET A 170 8.14 1.51 1.27
N VAL A 171 7.66 2.50 0.51
CA VAL A 171 8.42 3.05 -0.62
C VAL A 171 9.69 3.75 -0.13
N LEU A 172 9.61 4.58 0.90
CA LEU A 172 10.79 5.27 1.45
C LEU A 172 11.85 4.31 1.98
N THR A 173 11.43 3.24 2.66
CA THR A 173 12.34 2.19 3.13
C THR A 173 13.16 1.65 1.95
N ILE A 174 12.51 1.25 0.86
CA ILE A 174 13.21 0.69 -0.31
C ILE A 174 14.06 1.75 -1.00
N VAL A 175 13.58 3.00 -1.12
CA VAL A 175 14.37 4.11 -1.68
C VAL A 175 15.68 4.27 -0.90
N TYR A 176 15.64 4.31 0.43
CA TYR A 176 16.84 4.45 1.25
C TYR A 176 17.71 3.20 1.25
N ALA A 177 17.13 2.01 1.18
CA ALA A 177 17.87 0.77 0.98
C ALA A 177 18.66 0.79 -0.34
N ARG A 178 18.05 1.27 -1.43
CA ARG A 178 18.73 1.46 -2.72
C ARG A 178 19.83 2.51 -2.68
N GLU A 179 19.70 3.52 -1.85
CA GLU A 179 20.76 4.50 -1.61
C GLU A 179 21.87 3.98 -0.68
N SER A 180 21.82 2.70 -0.26
CA SER A 180 22.71 2.12 0.75
C SER A 180 22.69 2.85 2.11
N LYS A 181 21.60 3.56 2.42
CA LYS A 181 21.42 4.32 3.67
C LYS A 181 20.69 3.49 4.71
N LEU A 182 21.39 2.49 5.28
CA LEU A 182 20.82 1.52 6.21
C LEU A 182 20.07 2.17 7.38
N PHE A 183 20.66 3.18 8.04
CA PHE A 183 20.01 3.86 9.16
C PHE A 183 18.68 4.52 8.77
N ARG A 184 18.64 5.23 7.62
CA ARG A 184 17.40 5.88 7.15
C ARG A 184 16.35 4.86 6.72
N SER A 185 16.79 3.76 6.10
CA SER A 185 15.91 2.64 5.77
C SER A 185 15.31 2.00 7.03
N ALA A 186 16.12 1.77 8.06
CA ALA A 186 15.67 1.22 9.33
C ALA A 186 14.71 2.18 10.05
N LEU A 187 14.98 3.48 10.02
CA LEU A 187 14.08 4.49 10.57
C LEU A 187 12.69 4.47 9.90
N CYS A 188 12.61 4.25 8.59
CA CYS A 188 11.34 4.11 7.88
C CYS A 188 10.62 2.77 8.14
N LEU A 189 11.31 1.75 8.66
CA LEU A 189 10.68 0.50 9.09
C LEU A 189 9.97 0.63 10.44
N VAL A 190 10.41 1.55 11.32
CA VAL A 190 9.80 1.74 12.65
C VAL A 190 8.30 2.09 12.55
N PRO A 191 7.88 3.07 11.74
CA PRO A 191 6.47 3.34 11.53
C PRO A 191 5.67 2.15 11.04
N LEU A 192 6.26 1.32 10.16
CA LEU A 192 5.60 0.11 9.65
C LEU A 192 5.39 -0.93 10.74
N TYR A 193 6.35 -1.09 11.65
CA TYR A 193 6.20 -2.00 12.79
C TYR A 193 5.01 -1.61 13.67
N LEU A 194 4.87 -0.30 13.95
CA LEU A 194 3.78 0.25 14.73
C LEU A 194 2.43 0.07 14.00
N ILE A 195 2.25 0.72 12.85
CA ILE A 195 0.92 0.79 12.23
C ILE A 195 0.49 -0.52 11.56
N LYS A 196 1.43 -1.38 11.16
CA LYS A 196 1.14 -2.65 10.48
C LYS A 196 2.33 -3.63 10.51
N PHE A 197 2.52 -4.28 11.66
CA PHE A 197 3.61 -5.23 11.89
C PHE A 197 3.78 -6.28 10.79
N GLN A 198 2.71 -6.73 10.12
CA GLN A 198 2.81 -7.69 9.01
C GLN A 198 3.66 -7.11 7.85
N ASN A 199 3.45 -5.84 7.46
CA ASN A 199 4.23 -5.18 6.42
C ASN A 199 5.69 -5.03 6.82
N PHE A 200 5.96 -4.78 8.09
CA PHE A 200 7.32 -4.78 8.62
C PHE A 200 7.99 -6.14 8.43
N PHE A 201 7.36 -7.24 8.85
CA PHE A 201 7.93 -8.58 8.70
C PHE A 201 8.03 -9.05 7.24
N MET A 202 7.20 -8.53 6.33
CA MET A 202 7.36 -8.80 4.91
C MET A 202 8.53 -8.00 4.31
N LEU A 203 8.66 -6.72 4.67
CA LEU A 203 9.61 -5.82 4.03
C LEU A 203 11.01 -5.89 4.62
N ALA A 204 11.15 -6.04 5.95
CA ALA A 204 12.44 -6.03 6.62
C ALA A 204 13.40 -7.14 6.15
N PRO A 205 12.98 -8.41 6.00
CA PRO A 205 13.85 -9.46 5.46
C PRO A 205 14.26 -9.17 4.02
N ILE A 206 13.33 -8.69 3.18
CA ILE A 206 13.58 -8.35 1.78
C ILE A 206 14.61 -7.22 1.67
N VAL A 207 14.47 -6.17 2.48
CA VAL A 207 15.43 -5.06 2.53
C VAL A 207 16.78 -5.51 3.06
N GLY A 208 16.79 -6.38 4.09
CA GLY A 208 18.01 -7.01 4.61
C GLY A 208 18.75 -7.77 3.51
N LEU A 209 18.06 -8.64 2.77
CA LEU A 209 18.61 -9.36 1.62
C LEU A 209 19.09 -8.40 0.53
N TYR A 210 18.33 -7.35 0.22
CA TYR A 210 18.70 -6.35 -0.78
C TYR A 210 20.05 -5.69 -0.47
N LEU A 211 20.25 -5.33 0.79
CA LEU A 211 21.47 -4.68 1.29
C LEU A 211 22.65 -5.67 1.39
N LEU A 212 22.43 -6.85 1.98
CA LEU A 212 23.46 -7.89 2.16
C LEU A 212 24.04 -8.34 0.82
N PHE A 213 23.18 -8.60 -0.17
CA PHE A 213 23.62 -9.04 -1.49
C PHE A 213 23.99 -7.90 -2.43
N LYS A 214 23.89 -6.64 -1.98
CA LYS A 214 24.15 -5.43 -2.79
C LYS A 214 23.46 -5.51 -4.14
N VAL A 215 22.18 -5.90 -4.15
CA VAL A 215 21.38 -6.21 -5.36
C VAL A 215 21.41 -5.05 -6.36
N GLN A 216 21.44 -3.80 -5.87
CA GLN A 216 21.58 -2.60 -6.70
C GLN A 216 22.82 -2.64 -7.62
N LYS A 217 23.98 -3.05 -7.10
CA LYS A 217 25.26 -3.02 -7.81
C LYS A 217 25.47 -4.28 -8.63
N ASN A 218 25.30 -5.44 -8.00
CA ASN A 218 25.71 -6.72 -8.57
C ASN A 218 24.56 -7.50 -9.22
N GLY A 219 23.31 -7.05 -9.05
CA GLY A 219 22.15 -7.90 -9.31
C GLY A 219 22.10 -9.10 -8.38
N MET A 220 21.14 -9.99 -8.59
CA MET A 220 21.05 -11.26 -7.89
C MET A 220 21.01 -12.37 -8.94
N SER A 221 22.15 -13.02 -9.18
CA SER A 221 22.19 -14.12 -10.15
C SER A 221 21.12 -15.16 -9.81
N LEU A 222 20.55 -15.79 -10.84
CA LEU A 222 19.50 -16.81 -10.65
C LEU A 222 19.90 -17.86 -9.60
N GLY A 223 21.16 -18.31 -9.60
CA GLY A 223 21.69 -19.23 -8.60
C GLY A 223 21.64 -18.69 -7.16
N LYS A 224 22.03 -17.43 -6.92
CA LYS A 224 21.91 -16.81 -5.59
C LYS A 224 20.45 -16.66 -5.17
N SER A 225 19.57 -16.31 -6.11
CA SER A 225 18.13 -16.25 -5.85
C SER A 225 17.56 -17.60 -5.45
N LEU A 226 18.00 -18.68 -6.11
CA LEU A 226 17.60 -20.05 -5.76
C LEU A 226 18.10 -20.45 -4.38
N VAL A 227 19.35 -20.15 -4.04
CA VAL A 227 19.90 -20.42 -2.70
C VAL A 227 19.13 -19.66 -1.62
N ILE A 228 18.84 -18.37 -1.84
CA ILE A 228 18.02 -17.58 -0.91
C ILE A 228 16.61 -18.15 -0.79
N GLY A 229 16.01 -18.56 -1.91
CA GLY A 229 14.71 -19.23 -1.93
C GLY A 229 14.72 -20.52 -1.11
N LEU A 230 15.76 -21.36 -1.27
CA LEU A 230 15.93 -22.60 -0.49
C LEU A 230 16.13 -22.33 0.99
N ILE A 231 16.96 -21.34 1.36
CA ILE A 231 17.13 -20.93 2.76
C ILE A 231 15.81 -20.40 3.33
N SER A 232 15.07 -19.63 2.54
CA SER A 232 13.76 -19.10 2.95
C SER A 232 12.77 -20.25 3.21
N ILE A 233 12.70 -21.24 2.30
CA ILE A 233 11.87 -22.45 2.49
C ILE A 233 12.32 -23.23 3.73
N ALA A 234 13.62 -23.47 3.90
CA ALA A 234 14.15 -24.17 5.08
C ALA A 234 13.81 -23.41 6.39
N SER A 235 13.92 -22.08 6.38
CA SER A 235 13.54 -21.24 7.52
C SER A 235 12.03 -21.28 7.80
N LEU A 236 11.19 -21.34 6.75
CA LEU A 236 9.74 -21.50 6.88
C LEU A 236 9.39 -22.87 7.46
N ILE A 237 10.05 -23.94 7.01
CA ILE A 237 9.86 -25.29 7.56
C ILE A 237 10.23 -25.32 9.04
N ALA A 238 11.38 -24.73 9.41
CA ALA A 238 11.82 -24.65 10.81
C ALA A 238 10.88 -23.80 11.67
N ALA A 239 10.34 -22.71 11.12
CA ALA A 239 9.43 -21.81 11.83
C ALA A 239 7.96 -22.29 11.84
N ALA A 240 7.60 -23.24 10.97
CA ALA A 240 6.21 -23.68 10.78
C ALA A 240 5.49 -24.12 12.06
N PRO A 241 6.11 -24.87 13.01
CA PRO A 241 5.43 -25.24 14.25
C PRO A 241 4.96 -24.06 15.10
N LEU A 242 5.69 -22.94 15.04
CA LEU A 242 5.33 -21.69 15.74
C LEU A 242 4.43 -20.80 14.88
N ALA A 243 4.67 -20.76 13.57
CA ALA A 243 3.96 -19.89 12.64
C ALA A 243 2.53 -20.38 12.37
N ILE A 244 2.31 -21.68 12.20
CA ILE A 244 0.99 -22.25 11.83
C ILE A 244 -0.10 -21.88 12.84
N PRO A 245 0.08 -22.06 14.17
CA PRO A 245 -0.95 -21.67 15.15
C PRO A 245 -1.27 -20.18 15.09
N MET A 246 -0.25 -19.33 14.96
CA MET A 246 -0.42 -17.88 14.88
C MET A 246 -1.15 -17.46 13.60
N ILE A 247 -0.80 -18.07 12.46
CA ILE A 247 -1.45 -17.82 11.17
C ILE A 247 -2.90 -18.29 11.23
N ASN A 248 -3.19 -19.48 11.74
CA ASN A 248 -4.55 -19.98 11.90
C ASN A 248 -5.39 -19.06 12.80
N LYS A 249 -4.84 -18.50 13.88
CA LYS A 249 -5.52 -17.48 14.69
C LYS A 249 -5.94 -16.27 13.86
N PHE A 250 -5.05 -15.73 13.03
CA PHE A 250 -5.39 -14.60 12.16
C PHE A 250 -6.36 -14.96 11.05
N ARG A 251 -6.26 -16.18 10.50
CA ARG A 251 -7.18 -16.69 9.48
C ARG A 251 -8.60 -16.76 10.02
N VAL A 252 -8.78 -17.34 11.20
CA VAL A 252 -10.10 -17.43 11.86
C VAL A 252 -10.65 -16.03 12.10
N ALA A 253 -9.86 -15.11 12.65
CA ALA A 253 -10.30 -13.74 12.91
C ALA A 253 -10.78 -13.03 11.62
N MET A 254 -9.99 -13.08 10.55
CA MET A 254 -10.34 -12.46 9.27
C MET A 254 -11.55 -13.11 8.60
N TYR A 255 -11.75 -14.41 8.77
CA TYR A 255 -12.89 -15.11 8.22
C TYR A 255 -14.19 -14.75 8.95
N VAL A 256 -14.13 -14.59 10.27
CA VAL A 256 -15.26 -14.12 11.07
C VAL A 256 -15.59 -12.65 10.76
N GLU A 257 -14.58 -11.80 10.58
CA GLU A 257 -14.78 -10.41 10.14
C GLU A 257 -15.45 -10.31 8.76
N ASP A 258 -15.21 -11.29 7.87
CA ASP A 258 -15.86 -11.37 6.55
C ASP A 258 -17.26 -11.99 6.59
N GLY A 259 -17.78 -12.31 7.79
CA GLY A 259 -19.13 -12.84 8.03
C GLY A 259 -19.25 -14.35 8.08
N GLY A 260 -18.13 -15.10 8.07
CA GLY A 260 -18.11 -16.56 8.20
C GLY A 260 -18.10 -17.04 9.64
N TYR A 261 -18.38 -18.34 9.86
CA TYR A 261 -18.29 -18.94 11.19
C TYR A 261 -16.91 -19.57 11.46
N ALA A 262 -16.37 -19.38 12.67
CA ALA A 262 -15.05 -19.91 13.05
C ALA A 262 -14.92 -21.44 12.90
N SER A 263 -16.03 -22.19 12.91
CA SER A 263 -16.07 -23.64 12.70
C SER A 263 -15.98 -24.08 11.24
N GLU A 264 -16.21 -23.17 10.30
CA GLU A 264 -16.29 -23.49 8.85
C GLU A 264 -14.95 -23.32 8.13
N ILE A 265 -13.97 -22.70 8.79
CA ILE A 265 -12.65 -22.47 8.20
C ILE A 265 -11.73 -23.69 8.38
N ALA A 266 -11.23 -24.20 7.25
CA ALA A 266 -10.21 -25.24 7.25
C ALA A 266 -8.86 -24.67 7.73
N LEU A 267 -8.42 -25.12 8.91
CA LEU A 267 -7.14 -24.75 9.50
C LEU A 267 -5.99 -25.41 8.75
N ILE A 268 -4.85 -24.69 8.65
CA ILE A 268 -3.63 -25.26 8.11
C ILE A 268 -3.14 -26.35 9.05
N SER A 269 -3.00 -27.56 8.53
CA SER A 269 -2.57 -28.73 9.29
C SER A 269 -1.22 -29.24 8.76
N GLY A 270 -0.15 -28.83 9.46
CA GLY A 270 1.21 -29.25 9.16
C GLY A 270 1.90 -28.46 8.04
N ILE A 271 3.17 -28.84 7.78
CA ILE A 271 4.11 -28.08 6.95
C ILE A 271 3.78 -28.17 5.46
N SER A 272 3.35 -29.36 5.00
CA SER A 272 2.97 -29.58 3.60
C SER A 272 1.79 -28.67 3.20
N ASP A 273 0.74 -28.71 4.02
CA ASP A 273 -0.45 -27.88 3.82
C ASP A 273 -0.11 -26.39 3.89
N PHE A 274 0.75 -25.99 4.82
CA PHE A 274 1.25 -24.61 4.91
C PHE A 274 1.93 -24.12 3.63
N ILE A 275 2.80 -24.94 3.02
CA ILE A 275 3.51 -24.58 1.79
C ILE A 275 2.54 -24.54 0.60
N ILE A 276 1.70 -25.57 0.45
CA ILE A 276 0.75 -25.67 -0.67
C ILE A 276 -0.26 -24.53 -0.61
N GLN A 277 -0.85 -24.27 0.56
CA GLN A 277 -1.75 -23.14 0.76
C GLN A 277 -1.02 -21.81 0.58
N GLY A 278 0.23 -21.67 1.03
CA GLY A 278 1.00 -20.44 0.85
C GLY A 278 1.22 -20.07 -0.62
N ILE A 279 1.52 -21.05 -1.46
CA ILE A 279 1.71 -20.85 -2.91
C ILE A 279 0.36 -20.60 -3.60
N SER A 280 -0.62 -21.47 -3.39
CA SER A 280 -1.92 -21.37 -4.07
C SER A 280 -2.67 -20.10 -3.68
N SER A 281 -2.69 -19.76 -2.38
CA SER A 281 -3.32 -18.55 -1.88
C SER A 281 -2.56 -17.30 -2.31
N GLY A 282 -1.24 -17.34 -2.48
CA GLY A 282 -0.47 -16.22 -3.01
C GLY A 282 -0.83 -15.89 -4.46
N VAL A 283 -0.93 -16.91 -5.32
CA VAL A 283 -1.37 -16.73 -6.71
C VAL A 283 -2.82 -16.22 -6.75
N TYR A 284 -3.69 -16.80 -5.94
CA TYR A 284 -5.09 -16.37 -5.84
C TYR A 284 -5.20 -14.92 -5.32
N PHE A 285 -4.43 -14.55 -4.30
CA PHE A 285 -4.41 -13.20 -3.74
C PHE A 285 -3.92 -12.15 -4.74
N LEU A 286 -2.96 -12.50 -5.60
CA LEU A 286 -2.52 -11.63 -6.70
C LEU A 286 -3.63 -11.45 -7.76
N SER A 287 -4.51 -12.43 -7.93
CA SER A 287 -5.49 -12.48 -9.04
C SER A 287 -6.94 -12.17 -8.67
N LYS A 288 -7.30 -12.16 -7.38
CA LYS A 288 -8.66 -11.83 -6.93
C LYS A 288 -8.94 -10.31 -6.85
N PRO A 289 -10.19 -9.84 -6.97
CA PRO A 289 -11.36 -10.61 -7.33
C PRO A 289 -11.38 -10.93 -8.83
N PHE A 290 -11.89 -12.12 -9.17
CA PHE A 290 -12.25 -12.46 -10.54
C PHE A 290 -13.62 -11.89 -10.92
N PHE A 291 -13.91 -11.82 -12.23
CA PHE A 291 -15.18 -11.29 -12.74
C PHE A 291 -16.42 -11.99 -12.16
N TRP A 292 -16.34 -13.31 -11.96
CA TRP A 292 -17.45 -14.12 -11.43
C TRP A 292 -17.61 -14.04 -9.91
N GLU A 293 -16.63 -13.46 -9.20
CA GLU A 293 -16.69 -13.25 -7.75
C GLU A 293 -17.30 -11.89 -7.39
N ALA A 294 -17.45 -11.01 -8.39
CA ALA A 294 -17.97 -9.66 -8.22
C ALA A 294 -19.47 -9.65 -7.92
N ARG A 295 -19.83 -9.42 -6.65
CA ARG A 295 -21.21 -9.22 -6.20
C ARG A 295 -21.56 -7.73 -6.11
N GLY A 296 -21.58 -7.04 -7.25
CA GLY A 296 -21.95 -5.62 -7.36
C GLY A 296 -21.04 -4.79 -8.26
N ILE A 297 -21.38 -3.52 -8.45
CA ILE A 297 -20.68 -2.62 -9.39
C ILE A 297 -19.25 -2.32 -8.94
N LEU A 298 -19.04 -2.00 -7.64
CA LEU A 298 -17.70 -1.67 -7.13
C LEU A 298 -16.73 -2.86 -7.21
N PRO A 299 -17.09 -4.09 -6.75
CA PRO A 299 -16.24 -5.26 -6.97
C PRO A 299 -16.02 -5.60 -8.45
N LEU A 300 -17.00 -5.32 -9.33
CA LEU A 300 -16.84 -5.54 -10.76
C LEU A 300 -15.78 -4.61 -11.35
N ILE A 301 -15.82 -3.32 -11.02
CA ILE A 301 -14.77 -2.35 -11.42
C ILE A 301 -13.40 -2.81 -10.92
N GLN A 302 -13.31 -3.27 -9.68
CA GLN A 302 -12.06 -3.80 -9.11
C GLN A 302 -11.56 -5.06 -9.84
N SER A 303 -12.46 -5.95 -10.28
CA SER A 303 -12.07 -7.14 -11.06
C SER A 303 -11.53 -6.77 -12.46
N ILE A 304 -12.14 -5.79 -13.12
CA ILE A 304 -11.68 -5.25 -14.42
C ILE A 304 -10.30 -4.61 -14.26
N GLU A 305 -10.15 -3.75 -13.24
CA GLU A 305 -8.86 -3.16 -12.90
C GLU A 305 -7.82 -4.25 -12.67
N ASN A 306 -8.13 -5.25 -11.85
CA ASN A 306 -7.17 -6.30 -11.54
C ASN A 306 -6.75 -7.08 -12.78
N PHE A 307 -7.68 -7.41 -13.68
CA PHE A 307 -7.36 -8.08 -14.94
C PHE A 307 -6.38 -7.26 -15.80
N ILE A 308 -6.62 -5.94 -15.93
CA ILE A 308 -5.71 -5.03 -16.64
C ILE A 308 -4.34 -5.02 -15.97
N ILE A 309 -4.29 -4.96 -14.64
CA ILE A 309 -3.05 -4.93 -13.87
C ILE A 309 -2.26 -6.22 -14.02
N LEU A 310 -2.91 -7.39 -14.00
CA LEU A 310 -2.25 -8.67 -14.26
C LEU A 310 -1.61 -8.72 -15.66
N ILE A 311 -2.30 -8.20 -16.69
CA ILE A 311 -1.72 -8.08 -18.03
C ILE A 311 -0.50 -7.16 -18.01
N LEU A 312 -0.59 -6.00 -17.37
CA LEU A 312 0.54 -5.05 -17.27
C LEU A 312 1.73 -5.66 -16.53
N LEU A 313 1.48 -6.36 -15.42
CA LEU A 313 2.51 -7.06 -14.65
C LEU A 313 3.16 -8.17 -15.48
N PHE A 314 2.38 -8.96 -16.21
CA PHE A 314 2.92 -9.98 -17.10
C PHE A 314 3.83 -9.37 -18.18
N LEU A 315 3.36 -8.33 -18.87
CA LEU A 315 4.13 -7.64 -19.91
C LEU A 315 5.42 -7.01 -19.35
N LEU A 316 5.34 -6.37 -18.19
CA LEU A 316 6.49 -5.79 -17.50
C LEU A 316 7.50 -6.87 -17.11
N THR A 317 7.03 -7.96 -16.51
CA THR A 317 7.85 -9.09 -16.07
C THR A 317 8.55 -9.75 -17.25
N TYR A 318 7.82 -10.04 -18.33
CA TYR A 318 8.37 -10.63 -19.55
C TYR A 318 9.46 -9.75 -20.15
N LYS A 319 9.24 -8.43 -20.19
CA LYS A 319 10.25 -7.49 -20.68
C LYS A 319 11.47 -7.40 -19.76
N ALA A 320 11.26 -7.33 -18.45
CA ALA A 320 12.33 -7.31 -17.46
C ALA A 320 13.17 -8.58 -17.52
N TRP A 321 12.54 -9.74 -17.76
CA TRP A 321 13.21 -11.03 -17.91
C TRP A 321 14.19 -11.03 -19.08
N LYS A 322 13.77 -10.49 -20.23
CA LYS A 322 14.65 -10.37 -21.42
C LYS A 322 15.81 -9.39 -21.24
N LEU A 323 15.65 -8.36 -20.42
CA LEU A 323 16.66 -7.32 -20.26
C LEU A 323 17.64 -7.63 -19.13
N LYS A 324 17.13 -7.95 -17.93
CA LYS A 324 17.91 -8.14 -16.70
C LYS A 324 17.23 -9.13 -15.77
N SER A 325 17.19 -10.40 -16.16
CA SER A 325 16.64 -11.52 -15.36
C SER A 325 17.19 -11.56 -13.92
N ASP A 326 18.48 -11.28 -13.73
CA ASP A 326 19.12 -11.27 -12.40
C ASP A 326 18.56 -10.21 -11.45
N ARG A 327 18.16 -9.05 -11.96
CA ARG A 327 17.54 -8.01 -11.12
C ARG A 327 16.06 -8.30 -10.89
N LEU A 328 15.40 -8.86 -11.90
CA LEU A 328 14.00 -9.25 -11.82
C LEU A 328 13.76 -10.35 -10.78
N ALA A 329 14.65 -11.34 -10.68
CA ALA A 329 14.50 -12.48 -9.77
C ALA A 329 14.24 -12.04 -8.32
N PHE A 330 14.95 -11.00 -7.86
CA PHE A 330 14.75 -10.41 -6.53
C PHE A 330 13.33 -9.84 -6.36
N TRP A 331 12.85 -9.08 -7.34
CA TRP A 331 11.52 -8.47 -7.27
C TRP A 331 10.40 -9.50 -7.39
N LEU A 332 10.61 -10.58 -8.14
CA LEU A 332 9.69 -11.72 -8.18
C LEU A 332 9.63 -12.44 -6.83
N LEU A 333 10.77 -12.63 -6.16
CA LEU A 333 10.81 -13.19 -4.80
C LEU A 333 10.04 -12.29 -3.81
N PHE A 334 10.25 -10.98 -3.86
CA PHE A 334 9.49 -10.01 -3.06
C PHE A 334 7.98 -10.11 -3.30
N LEU A 335 7.56 -10.14 -4.56
CA LEU A 335 6.15 -10.21 -4.92
C LEU A 335 5.55 -11.55 -4.46
N ALA A 336 6.19 -12.67 -4.76
CA ALA A 336 5.73 -14.00 -4.35
C ALA A 336 5.59 -14.11 -2.83
N PHE A 337 6.62 -13.69 -2.08
CA PHE A 337 6.61 -13.74 -0.61
C PHE A 337 5.48 -12.90 -0.01
N SER A 338 5.33 -11.66 -0.45
CA SER A 338 4.28 -10.77 0.07
C SER A 338 2.87 -11.23 -0.28
N MET A 339 2.65 -11.71 -1.51
CA MET A 339 1.34 -12.24 -1.90
C MET A 339 1.00 -13.53 -1.14
N SER A 340 1.97 -14.42 -0.89
CA SER A 340 1.75 -15.64 -0.09
C SER A 340 1.38 -15.34 1.35
N VAL A 341 2.09 -14.43 2.02
CA VAL A 341 1.80 -14.07 3.43
C VAL A 341 0.39 -13.53 3.58
N TYR A 342 -0.05 -12.64 2.67
CA TYR A 342 -1.42 -12.14 2.72
C TYR A 342 -2.46 -13.10 2.19
N GLY A 343 -2.14 -13.88 1.17
CA GLY A 343 -3.05 -14.87 0.61
C GLY A 343 -3.49 -15.89 1.65
N LEU A 344 -2.60 -16.26 2.57
CA LEU A 344 -2.92 -17.17 3.67
C LEU A 344 -4.00 -16.63 4.60
N VAL A 345 -4.06 -15.32 4.82
CA VAL A 345 -4.79 -14.70 5.93
C VAL A 345 -6.02 -13.89 5.49
N VAL A 346 -5.98 -13.27 4.30
CA VAL A 346 -7.00 -12.32 3.87
C VAL A 346 -8.05 -13.00 3.00
N PHE A 347 -9.29 -13.07 3.50
CA PHE A 347 -10.44 -13.63 2.77
C PHE A 347 -11.18 -12.56 1.96
N ASN A 348 -11.57 -11.46 2.61
CA ASN A 348 -12.32 -10.36 2.02
C ASN A 348 -11.67 -9.74 0.75
N TYR A 349 -12.46 -9.57 -0.31
CA TYR A 349 -11.97 -9.03 -1.60
C TYR A 349 -11.52 -7.56 -1.50
N GLY A 350 -12.29 -6.71 -0.83
CA GLY A 350 -11.95 -5.30 -0.66
C GLY A 350 -10.64 -5.11 0.11
N THR A 351 -10.46 -5.87 1.19
CA THR A 351 -9.21 -5.88 1.97
C THR A 351 -8.04 -6.41 1.16
N ALA A 352 -8.26 -7.40 0.29
CA ALA A 352 -7.19 -7.93 -0.56
C ALA A 352 -6.67 -6.90 -1.57
N VAL A 353 -7.56 -6.21 -2.29
CA VAL A 353 -7.17 -5.14 -3.22
C VAL A 353 -6.44 -4.03 -2.46
N ARG A 354 -7.00 -3.62 -1.32
CA ARG A 354 -6.43 -2.62 -0.39
C ARG A 354 -5.02 -2.98 0.08
N TYR A 355 -4.76 -4.24 0.44
CA TYR A 355 -3.45 -4.66 0.96
C TYR A 355 -2.45 -4.96 -0.13
N ARG A 356 -2.91 -5.29 -1.34
CA ARG A 356 -2.06 -5.64 -2.49
C ARG A 356 -1.45 -4.42 -3.18
N TYR A 357 -2.22 -3.33 -3.34
CA TYR A 357 -1.80 -2.21 -4.18
C TYR A 357 -0.41 -1.61 -3.81
N PRO A 358 0.00 -1.48 -2.52
CA PRO A 358 1.31 -0.93 -2.19
C PRO A 358 2.45 -1.79 -2.73
N PHE A 359 2.30 -3.11 -2.66
CA PHE A 359 3.29 -4.08 -3.16
C PHE A 359 3.38 -4.04 -4.69
N LEU A 360 2.25 -3.87 -5.38
CA LEU A 360 2.25 -3.75 -6.85
C LEU A 360 2.94 -2.47 -7.31
N ILE A 361 2.69 -1.34 -6.66
CA ILE A 361 3.39 -0.10 -7.00
C ILE A 361 4.88 -0.24 -6.74
N VAL A 362 5.27 -0.76 -5.56
CA VAL A 362 6.67 -1.05 -5.25
C VAL A 362 7.31 -1.92 -6.33
N TYR A 363 6.66 -3.03 -6.69
CA TYR A 363 7.13 -3.92 -7.74
C TYR A 363 7.33 -3.19 -9.06
N VAL A 364 6.32 -2.46 -9.55
CA VAL A 364 6.40 -1.74 -10.82
C VAL A 364 7.47 -0.66 -10.81
N LEU A 365 7.54 0.16 -9.75
CA LEU A 365 8.53 1.23 -9.63
C LEU A 365 9.95 0.68 -9.72
N PHE A 366 10.28 -0.31 -8.90
CA PHE A 366 11.66 -0.75 -8.78
C PHE A 366 12.07 -1.78 -9.83
N VAL A 367 11.16 -2.59 -10.36
CA VAL A 367 11.44 -3.39 -11.56
C VAL A 367 11.75 -2.48 -12.74
N CYS A 368 10.95 -1.44 -12.96
CA CYS A 368 11.21 -0.50 -14.04
C CYS A 368 12.56 0.19 -13.89
N LEU A 369 12.87 0.64 -12.67
CA LEU A 369 14.11 1.34 -12.42
C LEU A 369 15.34 0.42 -12.50
N ASP A 370 15.33 -0.72 -11.82
CA ASP A 370 16.48 -1.63 -11.77
C ASP A 370 16.71 -2.33 -13.12
N CYS A 371 15.65 -2.62 -13.87
CA CYS A 371 15.73 -3.19 -15.22
C CYS A 371 15.84 -2.13 -16.33
N ASN A 372 15.84 -0.83 -16.00
CA ASN A 372 15.87 0.30 -16.92
C ASN A 372 14.77 0.28 -18.00
N ILE A 373 13.55 -0.08 -17.61
CA ILE A 373 12.38 -0.14 -18.50
C ILE A 373 11.75 1.24 -18.58
N GLN A 374 11.92 1.90 -19.73
CA GLN A 374 11.31 3.20 -20.00
C GLN A 374 9.86 3.07 -20.48
N ASN A 375 9.59 2.16 -21.41
CA ASN A 375 8.24 1.92 -21.97
C ASN A 375 7.98 0.41 -22.04
N LEU A 376 6.73 -0.05 -21.99
CA LEU A 376 6.41 -1.47 -22.26
C LEU A 376 6.60 -1.81 -23.75
N ARG A 377 6.01 -1.00 -24.64
CA ARG A 377 6.19 -1.09 -26.09
C ARG A 377 7.50 -0.42 -26.49
N SER A 378 8.60 -1.16 -26.48
CA SER A 378 9.76 -0.77 -27.29
C SER A 378 9.83 -1.76 -28.44
N LYS A 379 9.70 -1.27 -29.67
CA LYS A 379 10.22 -2.02 -30.82
C LYS A 379 11.71 -2.18 -30.57
N ASN A 380 12.23 -3.40 -30.64
CA ASN A 380 13.66 -3.58 -30.85
C ASN A 380 13.97 -2.85 -32.16
N ARG A 381 14.67 -1.73 -32.08
CA ARG A 381 15.43 -1.18 -33.20
C ARG A 381 16.87 -1.25 -32.79
#